data_AF-A0A0V1E5U6-F1
#
_entry.id   AF-A0A0V1E5U6-F1
#
_cell.length_a   1.000
_cell.length_b   1.000
_cell.length_c   1.000
_cell.angle_alpha   90.00
_cell.angle_beta   90.00
_cell.angle_gamma   90.00
#
_symmetry.space_group_name_H-M   'P 1'
#
loop_
_entity.id
_entity.type
_entity.pdbx_description
1 polymer ?
#
loop_
_entity_poly.entity_id
_entity_poly.type
_entity_poly.pdbx_seq_one_letter_code
_entity_poly.pdbx_strand_id
1 'polypeptide(L)'
;MLYTALNALRFFAYRQDDSDVDRLHYWLTSNVLIALSLLVSFKQFGGKPIECLVPKMFSSAWEQYAENFCWAQDTYFLPFDESVPKEITDRERLKISYYQWVPFFLLLEALCFRLPSIMWRYLADHSGIRIRDVINLAMDERNVRAEIKEQNIDALTKHILNALQFHRRLKQQQQQQQQQHVTALHRVFLLLNLQYTAVYVTSVYLLVKLLYVLNVAAQLLMLNRFLYTDTYHWYGFEALADVLNGTTWEKSGFFPRVTLCDFQVRVMGNVQRYSVQCVLVINMFNEKIFILLWFWYTVLFLITAASFAYWAYAILLPWPGRWFISRHLQLTDEPFNGTDKEDARRLRRFVNDYLKSDGVFLVRLITTRSSIVFGTELLGSLWRSFQEIDQQLRLNNAIERVEKSNWLRRHGFKGRRRHRDTGGEQKSLVNPPSSQEEIIQDAVRKLLPLLRERADLATSPCLINSQGEEDDDNDHSTSIDTDHHHQQQQQQQQQQQQQ
;
A
#
# COMPACT_ATOMS: atom_id res chain seq x y z
N MET A 1 -24.35 -5.52 20.31
CA MET A 1 -23.10 -5.63 21.11
C MET A 1 -22.21 -6.77 20.65
N LEU A 2 -22.66 -8.04 20.72
CA LEU A 2 -21.79 -9.19 20.36
C LEU A 2 -21.55 -9.32 18.84
N TYR A 3 -22.58 -9.09 18.01
CA TYR A 3 -22.44 -9.05 16.54
C TYR A 3 -21.55 -7.89 16.05
N THR A 4 -21.67 -6.72 16.69
CA THR A 4 -20.81 -5.56 16.43
C THR A 4 -19.38 -5.80 16.91
N ALA A 5 -19.18 -6.50 18.03
CA ALA A 5 -17.87 -6.92 18.50
C ALA A 5 -17.23 -7.99 17.59
N LEU A 6 -18.02 -8.93 17.06
CA LEU A 6 -17.57 -9.93 16.08
C LEU A 6 -17.20 -9.30 14.73
N ASN A 7 -17.94 -8.27 14.29
CA ASN A 7 -17.56 -7.49 13.12
C ASN A 7 -16.33 -6.60 13.37
N ALA A 8 -16.14 -6.09 14.60
CA ALA A 8 -14.90 -5.44 15.00
C ALA A 8 -13.73 -6.44 15.03
N LEU A 9 -13.96 -7.71 15.39
CA LEU A 9 -12.96 -8.77 15.29
C LEU A 9 -12.54 -9.07 13.84
N ARG A 10 -13.44 -8.89 12.86
CA ARG A 10 -13.07 -8.93 11.43
C ARG A 10 -12.18 -7.76 11.00
N PHE A 11 -12.19 -6.64 11.71
CA PHE A 11 -11.22 -5.57 11.49
C PHE A 11 -9.81 -5.98 11.96
N PHE A 12 -9.73 -6.84 12.99
CA PHE A 12 -8.49 -7.46 13.45
C PHE A 12 -8.10 -8.72 12.66
N ALA A 13 -8.92 -9.15 11.69
CA ALA A 13 -8.64 -10.34 10.90
C ALA A 13 -7.38 -10.15 10.05
N TYR A 14 -6.54 -11.18 10.08
CA TYR A 14 -5.36 -11.32 9.24
C TYR A 14 -5.73 -11.18 7.75
N ARG A 15 -5.02 -10.31 7.02
CA ARG A 15 -5.26 -10.08 5.60
C ARG A 15 -4.06 -10.49 4.75
N GLN A 16 -4.35 -11.22 3.67
CA GLN A 16 -3.34 -11.87 2.85
C GLN A 16 -2.66 -10.91 1.84
N ASP A 17 -3.14 -9.67 1.70
CA ASP A 17 -2.78 -8.79 0.57
C ASP A 17 -1.47 -7.99 0.79
N ASP A 18 -1.12 -7.70 2.05
CA ASP A 18 -0.03 -6.76 2.39
C ASP A 18 1.30 -7.47 2.67
N SER A 19 2.43 -6.76 2.50
CA SER A 19 3.75 -7.35 2.75
C SER A 19 3.90 -7.77 4.21
N ASP A 20 4.78 -8.75 4.48
CA ASP A 20 4.89 -9.32 5.83
C ASP A 20 5.27 -8.27 6.87
N VAL A 21 6.13 -7.32 6.50
CA VAL A 21 6.50 -6.17 7.34
C VAL A 21 5.29 -5.29 7.66
N ASP A 22 4.39 -5.05 6.71
CA ASP A 22 3.19 -4.23 6.97
C ASP A 22 2.28 -4.91 8.00
N ARG A 23 2.20 -6.25 7.97
CA ARG A 23 1.43 -7.05 8.94
C ARG A 23 1.96 -6.90 10.36
N LEU A 24 3.27 -6.76 10.54
CA LEU A 24 3.85 -6.50 11.86
C LEU A 24 3.30 -5.20 12.48
N HIS A 25 2.95 -4.19 11.67
CA HIS A 25 2.36 -2.93 12.18
C HIS A 25 0.88 -3.05 12.50
N TYR A 26 0.06 -3.24 11.45
CA TYR A 26 -1.38 -3.04 11.57
C TYR A 26 -2.06 -4.20 12.32
N TRP A 27 -1.47 -5.40 12.24
CA TRP A 27 -1.99 -6.60 12.86
C TRP A 27 -1.28 -6.89 14.18
N LEU A 28 0.03 -7.18 14.18
CA LEU A 28 0.71 -7.60 15.40
C LEU A 28 0.82 -6.44 16.41
N THR A 29 1.51 -5.36 16.04
CA THR A 29 1.80 -4.24 16.96
C THR A 29 0.51 -3.55 17.43
N SER A 30 -0.41 -3.25 16.51
CA SER A 30 -1.68 -2.60 16.88
C SER A 30 -2.55 -3.47 17.79
N ASN A 31 -2.63 -4.79 17.57
CA ASN A 31 -3.41 -5.67 18.47
C ASN A 31 -2.74 -5.86 19.83
N VAL A 32 -1.40 -5.95 19.87
CA VAL A 32 -0.64 -5.99 21.13
C VAL A 32 -0.89 -4.71 21.94
N LEU A 33 -0.86 -3.53 21.31
CA LEU A 33 -1.12 -2.26 21.99
C LEU A 33 -2.55 -2.16 22.55
N ILE A 34 -3.54 -2.66 21.81
CA ILE A 34 -4.92 -2.71 22.28
C ILE A 34 -5.05 -3.68 23.47
N ALA A 35 -4.42 -4.86 23.39
CA ALA A 35 -4.42 -5.81 24.50
C ALA A 35 -3.76 -5.24 25.75
N LEU A 36 -2.62 -4.54 25.59
CA LEU A 36 -1.93 -3.86 26.68
C LEU A 36 -2.79 -2.72 27.27
N SER A 37 -3.44 -1.91 26.44
CA SER A 37 -4.36 -0.86 26.89
C SER A 37 -5.53 -1.43 27.70
N LEU A 38 -6.11 -2.55 27.26
CA LEU A 38 -7.17 -3.24 27.99
C LEU A 38 -6.66 -3.79 29.34
N LEU A 39 -5.46 -4.37 29.37
CA LEU A 39 -4.84 -4.88 30.59
C LEU A 39 -4.60 -3.77 31.62
N VAL A 40 -4.01 -2.65 31.20
CA VAL A 40 -3.77 -1.49 32.07
C VAL A 40 -5.10 -0.90 32.54
N SER A 41 -6.08 -0.74 31.64
CA SER A 41 -7.42 -0.26 31.99
C SER A 41 -8.10 -1.16 33.02
N PHE A 42 -8.02 -2.47 32.85
CA PHE A 42 -8.58 -3.42 33.82
C PHE A 42 -7.97 -3.23 35.21
N LYS A 43 -6.65 -3.02 35.31
CA LYS A 43 -5.99 -2.78 36.60
C LYS A 43 -6.33 -1.39 37.18
N GLN A 44 -6.55 -0.40 36.32
CA GLN A 44 -6.82 1.00 36.69
C GLN A 44 -8.27 1.21 37.19
N PHE A 45 -9.24 0.53 36.57
CA PHE A 45 -10.66 0.66 36.92
C PHE A 45 -11.22 -0.51 37.74
N GLY A 46 -10.61 -1.70 37.64
CA GLY A 46 -11.08 -2.93 38.31
C GLY A 46 -10.51 -3.18 39.70
N GLY A 47 -9.61 -2.31 40.20
CA GLY A 47 -9.04 -2.41 41.54
C GLY A 47 -8.64 -1.04 42.09
N LYS A 48 -7.98 -1.01 43.25
CA LYS A 48 -7.36 0.21 43.77
C LYS A 48 -6.11 0.55 42.95
N PRO A 49 -6.06 1.68 42.22
CA PRO A 49 -4.87 2.07 41.45
C PRO A 49 -3.76 2.64 42.34
N ILE A 50 -4.15 3.22 43.48
CA ILE A 50 -3.30 3.84 44.49
C ILE A 50 -3.79 3.46 45.89
N GLU A 51 -2.86 3.23 46.81
CA GLU A 51 -3.16 2.97 48.23
C GLU A 51 -2.35 3.95 49.08
N CYS A 52 -3.00 4.67 50.00
CA CYS A 52 -2.38 5.76 50.74
C CYS A 52 -2.28 5.46 52.24
N LEU A 53 -1.12 5.74 52.81
CA LEU A 53 -0.87 5.70 54.25
C LEU A 53 -1.47 6.96 54.91
N VAL A 54 -2.66 6.81 55.45
CA VAL A 54 -3.36 7.88 56.19
C VAL A 54 -3.15 7.78 57.70
N PRO A 55 -3.21 8.91 58.44
CA PRO A 55 -3.15 8.88 59.91
C PRO A 55 -4.28 8.05 60.53
N LYS A 56 -4.01 7.39 61.65
CA LYS A 56 -4.98 6.53 62.37
C LYS A 56 -6.28 7.24 62.80
N MET A 57 -6.30 8.57 62.83
CA MET A 57 -7.50 9.35 63.18
C MET A 57 -8.51 9.43 62.04
N PHE A 58 -8.14 9.06 60.82
CA PHE A 58 -9.04 9.06 59.67
C PHE A 58 -9.89 7.80 59.67
N SER A 59 -11.20 7.97 59.45
CA SER A 59 -12.09 6.83 59.23
C SER A 59 -11.88 6.23 57.85
N SER A 60 -12.39 5.02 57.60
CA SER A 60 -12.28 4.36 56.29
C SER A 60 -12.87 5.19 55.13
N ALA A 61 -13.87 6.04 55.39
CA ALA A 61 -14.40 6.97 54.39
C ALA A 61 -13.39 8.08 54.02
N TRP A 62 -12.61 8.57 54.98
CA TRP A 62 -11.54 9.54 54.74
C TRP A 62 -10.36 8.92 54.00
N GLU A 63 -10.04 7.65 54.27
CA GLU A 63 -9.05 6.88 53.52
C GLU A 63 -9.45 6.77 52.05
N GLN A 64 -10.68 6.33 51.76
CA GLN A 64 -11.20 6.25 50.38
C GLN A 64 -11.26 7.62 49.70
N TYR A 65 -11.61 8.68 50.44
CA TYR A 65 -11.57 10.04 49.90
C TYR A 65 -10.14 10.45 49.53
N ALA A 66 -9.16 10.22 50.41
CA ALA A 66 -7.76 10.53 50.16
C ALA A 66 -7.20 9.72 48.97
N GLU A 67 -7.48 8.41 48.91
CA GLU A 67 -7.09 7.55 47.78
C GLU A 67 -7.66 8.08 46.44
N ASN A 68 -8.96 8.36 46.38
CA ASN A 68 -9.60 8.85 45.17
C ASN A 68 -9.15 10.27 44.78
N PHE A 69 -8.96 11.15 45.77
CA PHE A 69 -8.47 12.51 45.55
C PHE A 69 -7.04 12.49 45.02
N CYS A 70 -6.15 11.71 45.65
CA CYS A 70 -4.76 11.56 45.24
C CYS A 70 -4.60 10.79 43.93
N TRP A 71 -5.58 9.96 43.55
CA TRP A 71 -5.61 9.38 42.23
C TRP A 71 -6.01 10.40 41.16
N ALA A 72 -6.99 11.26 41.45
CA ALA A 72 -7.48 12.27 40.52
C ALA A 72 -6.50 13.45 40.36
N GLN A 73 -5.77 13.80 41.42
CA GLN A 73 -4.78 14.87 41.44
C GLN A 73 -3.37 14.33 41.18
N ASP A 74 -2.48 15.16 40.64
CA ASP A 74 -1.08 14.79 40.41
C ASP A 74 -0.34 14.54 41.73
N THR A 75 0.47 13.47 41.76
CA THR A 75 1.37 13.15 42.88
C THR A 75 2.80 13.51 42.54
N TYR A 76 3.67 13.69 43.53
CA TYR A 76 5.08 14.00 43.29
C TYR A 76 6.01 12.96 43.90
N PHE A 77 7.16 12.75 43.28
CA PHE A 77 8.20 11.88 43.80
C PHE A 77 9.28 12.71 44.48
N LEU A 78 9.73 12.25 45.65
CA LEU A 78 10.84 12.83 46.40
C LEU A 78 11.66 11.67 46.99
N PRO A 79 12.98 11.64 46.76
CA PRO A 79 13.86 10.68 47.42
C PRO A 79 13.77 10.79 48.95
N PHE A 80 13.94 9.68 49.66
CA PHE A 80 13.86 9.66 51.13
C PHE A 80 14.94 10.50 51.82
N ASP A 81 16.05 10.76 51.15
CA ASP A 81 17.16 11.57 51.67
C ASP A 81 16.88 13.08 51.60
N GLU A 82 15.84 13.50 50.88
CA GLU A 82 15.47 14.91 50.71
C GLU A 82 14.26 15.29 51.57
N SER A 83 14.34 16.46 52.21
CA SER A 83 13.21 17.01 52.97
C SER A 83 12.15 17.60 52.05
N VAL A 84 10.87 17.43 52.38
CA VAL A 84 9.76 18.00 51.61
C VAL A 84 9.92 19.52 51.47
N PRO A 85 10.03 20.07 50.23
CA PRO A 85 10.22 21.50 50.01
C PRO A 85 9.11 22.33 50.68
N LYS A 86 9.47 23.47 51.27
CA LYS A 86 8.47 24.37 51.89
C LYS A 86 7.73 25.20 50.85
N GLU A 87 8.38 25.50 49.73
CA GLU A 87 7.79 26.26 48.64
C GLU A 87 6.86 25.39 47.79
N ILE A 88 5.72 25.94 47.39
CA ILE A 88 4.69 25.21 46.61
C ILE A 88 5.16 25.01 45.16
N THR A 89 5.88 25.99 44.63
CA THR A 89 6.43 26.01 43.27
C THR A 89 7.37 24.83 43.01
N ASP A 90 8.22 24.50 43.98
CA ASP A 90 9.15 23.37 43.87
C ASP A 90 8.42 22.03 43.91
N ARG A 91 7.36 21.91 44.73
CA ARG A 91 6.52 20.70 44.75
C ARG A 91 5.79 20.50 43.42
N GLU A 92 5.36 21.58 42.78
CA GLU A 92 4.66 21.52 41.50
C GLU A 92 5.54 21.02 40.35
N ARG A 93 6.84 21.32 40.39
CA ARG A 93 7.80 20.84 39.38
C ARG A 93 8.08 19.33 39.48
N LEU A 94 7.88 18.75 40.65
CA LEU A 94 8.11 17.31 40.91
C LEU A 94 6.86 16.45 40.62
N LYS A 95 5.76 17.07 40.18
CA LYS A 95 4.49 16.37 39.92
C LYS A 95 4.57 15.46 38.70
N ILE A 96 3.96 14.30 38.81
CA ILE A 96 3.89 13.26 37.80
C ILE A 96 2.41 12.99 37.52
N SER A 97 2.00 13.05 36.25
CA SER A 97 0.59 12.91 35.84
C SER A 97 0.36 11.91 34.70
N TYR A 98 1.42 11.41 34.06
CA TYR A 98 1.30 10.61 32.83
C TYR A 98 0.54 9.28 33.03
N TYR A 99 0.56 8.71 34.23
CA TYR A 99 -0.01 7.38 34.52
C TYR A 99 -1.52 7.28 34.28
N GLN A 100 -2.26 8.38 34.49
CA GLN A 100 -3.70 8.42 34.23
C GLN A 100 -4.01 8.26 32.73
N TRP A 101 -3.10 8.72 31.87
CA TRP A 101 -3.27 8.81 30.42
C TRP A 101 -2.74 7.60 29.65
N VAL A 102 -2.02 6.69 30.31
CA VAL A 102 -1.37 5.53 29.68
C VAL A 102 -2.32 4.69 28.81
N PRO A 103 -3.54 4.30 29.24
CA PRO A 103 -4.42 3.49 28.40
C PRO A 103 -4.87 4.21 27.12
N PHE A 104 -5.13 5.51 27.21
CA PHE A 104 -5.53 6.35 26.06
C PHE A 104 -4.37 6.56 25.11
N PHE A 105 -3.17 6.75 25.65
CA PHE A 105 -1.94 6.84 24.90
C PHE A 105 -1.71 5.58 24.06
N LEU A 106 -1.78 4.39 24.66
CA LEU A 106 -1.62 3.11 23.96
C LEU A 106 -2.67 2.89 22.86
N LEU A 107 -3.92 3.35 23.06
CA LEU A 107 -4.96 3.29 22.02
C LEU A 107 -4.67 4.25 20.85
N LEU A 108 -4.16 5.44 21.15
CA LEU A 108 -3.75 6.40 20.13
C LEU A 108 -2.57 5.85 19.30
N GLU A 109 -1.56 5.26 19.95
CA GLU A 109 -0.46 4.58 19.26
C GLU A 109 -1.00 3.45 18.36
N ALA A 110 -1.91 2.62 18.88
CA ALA A 110 -2.52 1.53 18.12
C ALA A 110 -3.27 2.02 16.88
N LEU A 111 -3.95 3.17 16.97
CA LEU A 111 -4.62 3.81 15.84
C LEU A 111 -3.62 4.29 14.79
N CYS A 112 -2.56 4.99 15.22
CA CYS A 112 -1.51 5.48 14.33
C CYS A 112 -0.83 4.35 13.55
N PHE A 113 -0.57 3.19 14.17
CA PHE A 113 -0.04 2.01 13.46
C PHE A 113 -0.95 1.44 12.37
N ARG A 114 -2.25 1.75 12.39
CA ARG A 114 -3.21 1.35 11.34
C ARG A 114 -3.40 2.38 10.23
N LEU A 115 -3.05 3.64 10.46
CA LEU A 115 -3.27 4.70 9.47
C LEU A 115 -2.60 4.41 8.11
N PRO A 116 -1.34 3.93 8.04
CA PRO A 116 -0.71 3.69 6.75
C PRO A 116 -1.39 2.60 5.91
N SER A 117 -1.91 1.53 6.54
CA SER A 117 -2.63 0.47 5.80
C SER A 117 -4.00 0.94 5.30
N ILE A 118 -4.69 1.76 6.09
CA ILE A 118 -5.95 2.39 5.65
C ILE A 118 -5.68 3.32 4.46
N MET A 119 -4.59 4.09 4.52
CA MET A 119 -4.19 4.99 3.44
C MET A 119 -3.83 4.22 2.16
N TRP A 120 -3.08 3.12 2.27
CA TRP A 120 -2.79 2.24 1.13
C TRP A 120 -4.06 1.76 0.45
N ARG A 121 -5.04 1.25 1.22
CA ARG A 121 -6.29 0.74 0.68
C ARG A 121 -7.06 1.81 -0.08
N TYR A 122 -7.22 2.98 0.53
CA TYR A 122 -7.95 4.08 -0.09
C TYR A 122 -7.30 4.53 -1.40
N LEU A 123 -5.98 4.75 -1.40
CA LEU A 123 -5.27 5.24 -2.58
C LEU A 123 -5.07 4.16 -3.67
N ALA A 124 -4.89 2.90 -3.29
CA ALA A 124 -4.74 1.80 -4.25
C ALA A 124 -6.03 1.54 -5.04
N ASP A 125 -7.19 1.62 -4.39
CA ASP A 125 -8.49 1.43 -5.05
C ASP A 125 -8.76 2.52 -6.11
N HIS A 126 -8.21 3.72 -5.93
CA HIS A 126 -8.30 4.81 -6.91
C HIS A 126 -7.41 4.65 -8.16
N SER A 127 -6.50 3.68 -8.19
CA SER A 127 -5.59 3.46 -9.32
C SER A 127 -6.26 2.86 -10.57
N GLY A 128 -7.49 2.38 -10.44
CA GLY A 128 -8.22 1.65 -11.48
C GLY A 128 -7.78 0.19 -11.64
N ILE A 129 -6.70 -0.23 -10.97
CA ILE A 129 -6.27 -1.63 -10.87
C ILE A 129 -6.75 -2.15 -9.52
N ARG A 130 -7.64 -3.15 -9.51
CA ARG A 130 -8.05 -3.84 -8.29
C ARG A 130 -6.94 -4.77 -7.79
N ILE A 131 -5.91 -4.19 -7.17
CA ILE A 131 -4.69 -4.92 -6.73
C ILE A 131 -5.06 -6.06 -5.78
N ARG A 132 -6.02 -5.84 -4.87
CA ARG A 132 -6.54 -6.87 -3.96
C ARG A 132 -7.04 -8.10 -4.73
N ASP A 133 -7.89 -7.90 -5.72
CA ASP A 133 -8.49 -9.01 -6.46
C ASP A 133 -7.44 -9.75 -7.29
N VAL A 134 -6.48 -9.01 -7.85
CA VAL A 134 -5.33 -9.55 -8.57
C VAL A 134 -4.47 -10.45 -7.66
N ILE A 135 -4.16 -9.99 -6.44
CA ILE A 135 -3.36 -10.75 -5.48
C ILE A 135 -4.12 -11.98 -4.98
N ASN A 136 -5.41 -11.85 -4.67
CA ASN A 136 -6.25 -12.98 -4.25
C ASN A 136 -6.37 -14.05 -5.33
N LEU A 137 -6.53 -13.65 -6.59
CA LEU A 137 -6.57 -14.59 -7.71
C LEU A 137 -5.23 -15.29 -7.93
N ALA A 138 -4.12 -14.58 -7.74
CA ALA A 138 -2.78 -15.16 -7.83
C ALA A 138 -2.45 -16.13 -6.68
N MET A 139 -2.98 -15.89 -5.48
CA MET A 139 -2.77 -16.74 -4.29
C MET A 139 -3.86 -17.78 -4.07
N ASP A 140 -4.79 -17.95 -5.02
CA ASP A 140 -5.84 -18.96 -4.92
C ASP A 140 -5.23 -20.35 -4.76
N GLU A 141 -5.65 -21.08 -3.72
CA GLU A 141 -5.17 -22.44 -3.42
C GLU A 141 -5.45 -23.41 -4.59
N ARG A 142 -6.44 -23.09 -5.43
CA ARG A 142 -6.80 -23.88 -6.62
C ARG A 142 -5.79 -23.77 -7.76
N ASN A 143 -4.85 -22.81 -7.70
CA ASN A 143 -3.78 -22.63 -8.69
C ASN A 143 -2.77 -23.80 -8.73
N VAL A 144 -2.90 -24.79 -7.84
CA VAL A 144 -2.16 -26.06 -7.94
C VAL A 144 -2.58 -26.85 -9.20
N ARG A 145 -3.84 -26.71 -9.64
CA ARG A 145 -4.33 -27.36 -10.87
C ARG A 145 -3.95 -26.53 -12.09
N ALA A 146 -3.30 -27.15 -13.07
CA ALA A 146 -2.79 -26.47 -14.26
C ALA A 146 -3.88 -25.72 -15.05
N GLU A 147 -5.07 -26.33 -15.21
CA GLU A 147 -6.18 -25.73 -15.96
C GLU A 147 -6.73 -24.46 -15.31
N ILE A 148 -6.98 -24.49 -14.00
CA ILE A 148 -7.46 -23.32 -13.24
C ILE A 148 -6.38 -22.22 -13.22
N LYS A 149 -5.12 -22.64 -13.04
CA LYS A 149 -3.98 -21.72 -13.05
C LYS A 149 -3.88 -20.99 -14.39
N GLU A 150 -3.99 -21.69 -15.52
CA GLU A 150 -3.93 -21.10 -16.86
C GLU A 150 -5.09 -20.12 -17.11
N GLN A 151 -6.31 -20.49 -16.72
CA GLN A 151 -7.48 -19.60 -16.79
C GLN A 151 -7.29 -18.33 -15.95
N ASN A 152 -6.77 -18.48 -14.73
CA ASN A 152 -6.48 -17.35 -13.85
C ASN A 152 -5.37 -16.46 -14.41
N ILE A 153 -4.32 -17.05 -15.00
CA ILE A 153 -3.24 -16.31 -15.67
C ILE A 153 -3.77 -15.53 -16.88
N ASP A 154 -4.63 -16.13 -17.71
CA ASP A 154 -5.24 -15.45 -18.86
C ASP A 154 -6.15 -14.29 -18.42
N ALA A 155 -6.99 -14.52 -17.40
CA ALA A 155 -7.82 -13.48 -16.81
C ALA A 155 -6.99 -12.31 -16.23
N LEU A 156 -5.92 -12.62 -15.50
CA LEU A 156 -4.98 -11.63 -14.98
C LEU A 156 -4.26 -10.87 -16.09
N THR A 157 -3.81 -11.57 -17.12
CA THR A 157 -3.15 -10.98 -18.29
C THR A 157 -4.09 -9.97 -18.93
N LYS A 158 -5.32 -10.36 -19.27
CA LYS A 158 -6.33 -9.46 -19.84
C LYS A 158 -6.63 -8.26 -18.94
N HIS A 159 -6.77 -8.47 -17.63
CA HIS A 159 -7.02 -7.38 -16.68
C HIS A 159 -5.87 -6.37 -16.63
N ILE A 160 -4.62 -6.85 -16.51
CA ILE A 160 -3.42 -5.99 -16.49
C ILE A 160 -3.28 -5.22 -17.81
N LEU A 161 -3.51 -5.89 -18.94
CA LEU A 161 -3.43 -5.28 -20.26
C LEU A 161 -4.48 -4.18 -20.43
N ASN A 162 -5.73 -4.46 -20.08
CA ASN A 162 -6.81 -3.48 -20.17
C ASN A 162 -6.53 -2.26 -19.29
N ALA A 163 -6.02 -2.47 -18.07
CA ALA A 163 -5.65 -1.36 -17.19
C ALA A 163 -4.48 -0.52 -17.74
N LEU A 164 -3.41 -1.17 -18.23
CA LEU A 164 -2.26 -0.47 -18.81
C LEU A 164 -2.63 0.28 -20.11
N GLN A 165 -3.53 -0.28 -20.92
CA GLN A 165 -4.06 0.37 -22.12
C GLN A 165 -4.95 1.56 -21.78
N PHE A 166 -5.80 1.44 -20.76
CA PHE A 166 -6.66 2.53 -20.28
C PHE A 166 -5.82 3.76 -19.88
N HIS A 167 -4.73 3.57 -19.14
CA HIS A 167 -3.78 4.64 -18.80
C HIS A 167 -3.09 5.26 -20.02
N ARG A 168 -2.86 4.49 -21.10
CA ARG A 168 -2.31 5.05 -22.36
C ARG A 168 -3.32 5.91 -23.11
N ARG A 169 -4.58 5.47 -23.20
CA ARG A 169 -5.65 6.22 -23.89
C ARG A 169 -5.91 7.56 -23.23
N LEU A 170 -5.94 7.59 -21.90
CA LEU A 170 -6.10 8.83 -21.13
C LEU A 170 -4.96 9.82 -21.37
N LYS A 171 -3.71 9.34 -21.41
CA LYS A 171 -2.54 10.19 -21.71
C LYS A 171 -2.61 10.77 -23.12
N GLN A 172 -3.06 10.00 -24.12
CA GLN A 172 -3.23 10.48 -25.48
C GLN A 172 -4.32 11.54 -25.60
N GLN A 173 -5.46 11.37 -24.91
CA GLN A 173 -6.53 12.38 -24.86
C GLN A 173 -6.07 13.66 -24.15
N GLN A 174 -5.35 13.57 -23.03
CA GLN A 174 -4.77 14.73 -22.37
C GLN A 174 -3.73 15.44 -23.23
N GLN A 175 -2.87 14.72 -23.96
CA GLN A 175 -1.90 15.32 -24.88
C GLN A 175 -2.58 16.02 -26.07
N GLN A 176 -3.71 15.50 -26.57
CA GLN A 176 -4.51 16.17 -27.60
C GLN A 176 -5.17 17.45 -27.07
N GLN A 177 -5.68 17.45 -25.82
CA GLN A 177 -6.21 18.67 -25.18
C GLN A 177 -5.12 19.71 -24.86
N GLN A 178 -3.90 19.27 -24.51
CA GLN A 178 -2.78 20.16 -24.15
C GLN A 178 -2.20 20.94 -25.34
N GLN A 179 -2.55 20.58 -26.58
CA GLN A 179 -2.12 21.29 -27.78
C GLN A 179 -2.90 22.61 -28.00
N GLN A 180 -4.02 22.82 -27.29
CA GLN A 180 -4.84 24.03 -27.35
C GLN A 180 -4.86 24.74 -25.98
N HIS A 181 -3.89 25.64 -25.76
CA HIS A 181 -3.84 26.71 -24.73
C HIS A 181 -3.59 26.34 -23.22
N VAL A 182 -2.84 27.25 -22.56
CA VAL A 182 -2.85 27.65 -21.12
C VAL A 182 -1.79 27.07 -20.13
N THR A 183 -0.77 27.91 -19.85
CA THR A 183 -0.24 28.41 -18.55
C THR A 183 0.29 27.48 -17.44
N ALA A 184 1.39 27.93 -16.81
CA ALA A 184 2.15 27.30 -15.72
C ALA A 184 1.35 26.90 -14.46
N LEU A 185 0.16 27.48 -14.25
CA LEU A 185 -0.73 27.17 -13.12
C LEU A 185 -1.29 25.73 -13.20
N HIS A 186 -1.40 25.17 -14.41
CA HIS A 186 -1.80 23.79 -14.61
C HIS A 186 -0.71 22.78 -14.17
N ARG A 187 0.58 23.17 -14.08
CA ARG A 187 1.66 22.26 -13.61
C ARG A 187 1.57 21.96 -12.12
N VAL A 188 1.12 22.92 -11.30
CA VAL A 188 0.93 22.73 -9.85
C VAL A 188 -0.32 21.89 -9.59
N PHE A 189 -1.41 22.12 -10.33
CA PHE A 189 -2.62 21.30 -10.25
C PHE A 189 -2.43 19.88 -10.84
N LEU A 190 -1.49 19.70 -11.78
CA LEU A 190 -1.10 18.39 -12.33
C LEU A 190 -0.37 17.50 -11.31
N LEU A 191 0.27 18.08 -10.30
CA LEU A 191 0.89 17.34 -9.21
C LEU A 191 -0.17 16.68 -8.30
N LEU A 192 -1.36 17.26 -8.22
CA LEU A 192 -2.55 16.65 -7.61
C LEU A 192 -3.28 15.69 -8.56
N ASN A 193 -3.03 15.76 -9.87
CA ASN A 193 -3.60 14.88 -10.90
C ASN A 193 -2.76 13.60 -11.12
N LEU A 194 -2.10 13.14 -10.05
CA LEU A 194 -1.17 12.02 -10.02
C LEU A 194 -1.86 10.68 -10.34
N GLN A 195 -3.19 10.60 -10.15
CA GLN A 195 -4.06 9.44 -10.39
C GLN A 195 -3.99 8.89 -11.83
N TYR A 196 -3.60 9.71 -12.81
CA TYR A 196 -3.61 9.34 -14.23
C TYR A 196 -2.22 9.01 -14.81
N THR A 197 -1.20 8.93 -13.94
CA THR A 197 0.18 8.65 -14.35
C THR A 197 0.49 7.17 -14.21
N ALA A 198 1.23 6.59 -15.16
CA ALA A 198 1.68 5.18 -15.13
C ALA A 198 2.80 4.87 -14.10
N VAL A 199 2.89 5.71 -13.08
CA VAL A 199 3.80 5.65 -11.91
C VAL A 199 2.98 5.86 -10.61
N TYR A 200 1.65 5.91 -10.71
CA TYR A 200 0.78 6.23 -9.59
C TYR A 200 0.85 5.14 -8.53
N VAL A 201 0.66 3.88 -8.91
CA VAL A 201 0.64 2.76 -7.95
C VAL A 201 1.98 2.62 -7.26
N THR A 202 3.08 2.71 -8.02
CA THR A 202 4.43 2.64 -7.47
C THR A 202 4.76 3.79 -6.52
N SER A 203 4.38 5.02 -6.86
CA SER A 203 4.61 6.19 -5.99
C SER A 203 3.78 6.14 -4.71
N VAL A 204 2.51 5.75 -4.79
CA VAL A 204 1.64 5.55 -3.62
C VAL A 204 2.20 4.46 -2.71
N TYR A 205 2.67 3.35 -3.27
CA TYR A 205 3.27 2.27 -2.48
C TYR A 205 4.52 2.74 -1.74
N LEU A 206 5.43 3.44 -2.43
CA LEU A 206 6.63 4.00 -1.82
C LEU A 206 6.29 5.02 -0.72
N LEU A 207 5.29 5.86 -0.95
CA LEU A 207 4.80 6.84 0.04
C LEU A 207 4.25 6.15 1.29
N VAL A 208 3.47 5.08 1.15
CA VAL A 208 2.97 4.29 2.28
C VAL A 208 4.14 3.66 3.04
N LYS A 209 5.13 3.10 2.34
CA LYS A 209 6.32 2.52 2.99
C LYS A 209 7.12 3.56 3.77
N LEU A 210 7.27 4.76 3.21
CA LEU A 210 7.85 5.89 3.91
C LEU A 210 7.02 6.26 5.14
N LEU A 211 5.70 6.30 5.02
CA LEU A 211 4.80 6.61 6.14
C LEU A 211 4.91 5.57 7.26
N TYR A 212 5.13 4.29 6.96
CA TYR A 212 5.41 3.28 8.00
C TYR A 212 6.69 3.59 8.78
N VAL A 213 7.79 3.92 8.09
CA VAL A 213 9.06 4.29 8.73
C VAL A 213 8.89 5.56 9.58
N LEU A 214 8.25 6.59 9.02
CA LEU A 214 7.97 7.84 9.73
C LEU A 214 7.05 7.60 10.93
N ASN A 215 6.04 6.74 10.81
CA ASN A 215 5.16 6.41 11.91
C ASN A 215 5.93 5.75 13.04
N VAL A 216 6.74 4.71 12.79
CA VAL A 216 7.54 4.07 13.87
C VAL A 216 8.50 5.05 14.51
N ALA A 217 9.19 5.89 13.72
CA ALA A 217 10.07 6.93 14.25
C ALA A 217 9.30 7.92 15.12
N ALA A 218 8.12 8.37 14.68
CA ALA A 218 7.24 9.24 15.45
C ALA A 218 6.74 8.57 16.74
N GLN A 219 6.39 7.28 16.72
CA GLN A 219 5.97 6.55 17.92
C GLN A 219 7.13 6.42 18.93
N LEU A 220 8.34 6.15 18.46
CA LEU A 220 9.52 6.09 19.33
C LEU A 220 9.81 7.44 19.99
N LEU A 221 9.70 8.54 19.22
CA LEU A 221 9.84 9.90 19.75
C LEU A 221 8.71 10.27 20.71
N MET A 222 7.48 9.88 20.39
CA MET A 222 6.29 10.12 21.20
C MET A 222 6.36 9.39 22.53
N LEU A 223 6.83 8.14 22.55
CA LEU A 223 7.05 7.36 23.76
C LEU A 223 8.12 7.99 24.66
N ASN A 224 9.24 8.45 24.08
CA ASN A 224 10.27 9.17 24.84
C ASN A 224 9.74 10.49 25.42
N ARG A 225 8.99 11.26 24.63
CA ARG A 225 8.40 12.53 25.08
C ARG A 225 7.33 12.33 26.16
N PHE A 226 6.55 11.26 26.07
CA PHE A 226 5.47 10.94 27.01
C PHE A 226 5.99 10.60 28.40
N LEU A 227 7.15 9.92 28.50
CA LEU A 227 7.82 9.61 29.77
C LEU A 227 8.58 10.81 30.38
N TYR A 228 8.39 12.01 29.83
CA TYR A 228 8.98 13.28 30.31
C TYR A 228 10.50 13.19 30.55
N THR A 229 11.19 12.40 29.71
CA THR A 229 12.63 12.21 29.79
C THR A 229 13.32 13.20 28.85
N ASP A 230 13.25 14.49 29.18
CA ASP A 230 13.94 15.53 28.40
C ASP A 230 15.48 15.48 28.58
N THR A 231 15.96 14.71 29.57
CA THR A 231 17.38 14.54 29.91
C THR A 231 18.11 13.43 29.14
N TYR A 232 17.41 12.42 28.61
CA TYR A 232 18.03 11.25 27.98
C TYR A 232 17.36 10.89 26.65
N HIS A 233 18.07 11.05 25.53
CA HIS A 233 17.56 10.72 24.20
C HIS A 233 17.38 9.20 23.94
N TRP A 234 18.01 8.34 24.76
CA TRP A 234 17.99 6.87 24.61
C TRP A 234 17.53 6.14 25.88
N TYR A 235 16.33 6.50 26.35
CA TYR A 235 15.70 5.93 27.55
C TYR A 235 15.85 4.40 27.70
N GLY A 236 15.59 3.59 26.66
CA GLY A 236 15.49 2.14 26.82
C GLY A 236 16.80 1.39 27.10
N PHE A 237 17.94 1.87 26.59
CA PHE A 237 19.23 1.24 26.90
C PHE A 237 19.66 1.52 28.34
N GLU A 238 19.41 2.73 28.83
CA GLU A 238 19.75 3.14 30.19
C GLU A 238 18.81 2.50 31.22
N ALA A 239 17.51 2.45 30.94
CA ALA A 239 16.54 1.72 31.75
C ALA A 239 16.86 0.22 31.82
N LEU A 240 17.35 -0.40 30.73
CA LEU A 240 17.79 -1.80 30.76
C LEU A 240 19.09 -1.97 31.55
N ALA A 241 20.06 -1.05 31.38
CA ALA A 241 21.30 -1.07 32.14
C ALA A 241 21.03 -0.92 33.64
N ASP A 242 20.09 -0.07 34.04
CA ASP A 242 19.65 0.09 35.42
C ASP A 242 19.04 -1.19 36.00
N VAL A 243 18.16 -1.85 35.23
CA VAL A 243 17.56 -3.14 35.63
C VAL A 243 18.62 -4.24 35.74
N LEU A 244 19.62 -4.28 34.83
CA LEU A 244 20.71 -5.26 34.85
C LEU A 244 21.71 -5.00 35.99
N ASN A 245 22.00 -3.73 36.29
CA ASN A 245 22.88 -3.32 37.37
C ASN A 245 22.20 -3.37 38.74
N GLY A 246 20.89 -3.60 38.78
CA GLY A 246 20.10 -3.65 40.01
C GLY A 246 19.96 -2.29 40.69
N THR A 247 20.07 -1.19 39.95
CA THR A 247 19.80 0.15 40.49
C THR A 247 18.30 0.28 40.77
N THR A 248 17.95 0.76 41.97
CA THR A 248 16.56 0.89 42.39
C THR A 248 15.97 2.22 41.90
N TRP A 249 14.64 2.24 41.71
CA TRP A 249 13.84 3.43 41.34
C TRP A 249 14.05 4.62 42.29
N GLU A 250 14.48 4.35 43.53
CA GLU A 250 14.80 5.37 44.54
C GLU A 250 15.95 6.29 44.12
N LYS A 251 16.91 5.77 43.34
CA LYS A 251 18.08 6.54 42.86
C LYS A 251 17.87 7.13 41.48
N SER A 252 17.19 6.40 40.61
CA SER A 252 16.97 6.83 39.22
C SER A 252 15.79 7.81 39.10
N GLY A 253 14.84 7.78 40.04
CA GLY A 253 13.63 8.59 40.02
C GLY A 253 12.64 8.21 38.92
N PHE A 254 12.94 7.19 38.13
CA PHE A 254 12.08 6.70 37.06
C PHE A 254 11.09 5.67 37.60
N PHE A 255 9.82 5.82 37.18
CA PHE A 255 8.70 4.97 37.60
C PHE A 255 8.65 4.75 39.14
N PRO A 256 8.50 5.82 39.93
CA PRO A 256 8.45 5.70 41.38
C PRO A 256 7.24 4.86 41.81
N ARG A 257 7.48 3.93 42.73
CA ARG A 257 6.42 3.07 43.29
C ARG A 257 5.75 3.71 44.49
N VAL A 258 6.40 4.70 45.08
CA VAL A 258 5.93 5.49 46.22
C VAL A 258 5.97 6.96 45.83
N THR A 259 4.86 7.66 46.03
CA THR A 259 4.75 9.10 45.79
C THR A 259 4.10 9.78 46.99
N LEU A 260 4.26 11.11 47.05
CA LEU A 260 3.62 11.96 48.04
C LEU A 260 2.45 12.71 47.38
N CYS A 261 1.36 12.83 48.13
CA CYS A 261 0.17 13.55 47.71
C CYS A 261 -0.19 14.60 48.77
N ASP A 262 -0.42 15.82 48.31
CA ASP A 262 -0.90 16.92 49.15
C ASP A 262 -2.37 17.18 48.85
N PHE A 263 -3.24 17.07 49.85
CA PHE A 263 -4.65 17.43 49.72
C PHE A 263 -5.06 18.46 50.77
N GLN A 264 -6.06 19.29 50.43
CA GLN A 264 -6.48 20.42 51.24
C GLN A 264 -7.93 20.26 51.64
N VAL A 265 -8.21 20.30 52.94
CA VAL A 265 -9.56 20.17 53.50
C VAL A 265 -9.93 21.48 54.17
N ARG A 266 -11.17 21.93 53.96
CA ARG A 266 -11.72 23.11 54.63
C ARG A 266 -12.47 22.68 55.88
N VAL A 267 -11.99 23.13 57.04
CA VAL A 267 -12.62 22.87 58.34
C VAL A 267 -12.81 24.22 59.05
N MET A 268 -14.05 24.56 59.38
CA MET A 268 -14.42 25.82 60.08
C MET A 268 -13.84 27.10 59.43
N GLY A 269 -13.77 27.13 58.10
CA GLY A 269 -13.24 28.27 57.34
C GLY A 269 -11.72 28.32 57.18
N ASN A 270 -10.96 27.47 57.88
CA ASN A 270 -9.52 27.34 57.70
C ASN A 270 -9.17 26.21 56.72
N VAL A 271 -8.15 26.42 55.89
CA VAL A 271 -7.64 25.41 54.96
C VAL A 271 -6.52 24.64 55.65
N GLN A 272 -6.77 23.37 55.95
CA GLN A 272 -5.75 22.46 56.49
C GLN A 272 -5.19 21.62 55.35
N ARG A 273 -3.85 21.52 55.27
CA ARG A 273 -3.15 20.72 54.28
C ARG A 273 -2.61 19.46 54.92
N TYR A 274 -2.87 18.32 54.30
CA TYR A 274 -2.36 17.03 54.69
C TYR A 274 -1.47 16.48 53.57
N SER A 275 -0.30 15.97 53.94
CA SER A 275 0.60 15.26 53.05
C SER A 275 0.57 13.78 53.44
N VAL A 276 0.22 12.91 52.50
CA VAL A 276 0.14 11.46 52.70
C VAL A 276 1.06 10.74 51.71
N GLN A 277 1.61 9.62 52.15
CA GLN A 277 2.44 8.76 51.32
C GLN A 277 1.56 7.73 50.64
N CYS A 278 1.69 7.57 49.33
CA CYS A 278 0.87 6.65 48.55
C CYS A 278 1.73 5.69 47.73
N VAL A 279 1.25 4.46 47.57
CA VAL A 279 1.88 3.40 46.78
C VAL A 279 1.16 3.28 45.44
N LEU A 280 1.87 3.46 44.33
CA LEU A 280 1.35 3.33 42.97
C LEU A 280 1.63 1.92 42.43
N VAL A 281 0.70 0.99 42.69
CA VAL A 281 0.80 -0.40 42.21
C VAL A 281 0.78 -0.49 40.69
N ILE A 282 0.08 0.43 40.01
CA ILE A 282 -0.01 0.49 38.55
C ILE A 282 1.36 0.70 37.88
N ASN A 283 2.28 1.37 38.56
CA ASN A 283 3.54 1.78 37.97
C ASN A 283 4.50 0.61 37.73
N MET A 284 4.40 -0.44 38.57
CA MET A 284 5.15 -1.68 38.39
C MET A 284 4.84 -2.37 37.05
N PHE A 285 3.60 -2.26 36.55
CA PHE A 285 3.22 -2.78 35.24
C PHE A 285 3.69 -1.86 34.11
N ASN A 286 3.46 -0.55 34.27
CA ASN A 286 3.85 0.43 33.25
C ASN A 286 5.35 0.39 32.97
N GLU A 287 6.19 0.32 34.00
CA GLU A 287 7.65 0.16 33.87
C GLU A 287 8.01 -0.96 32.88
N LYS A 288 7.41 -2.15 33.03
CA LYS A 288 7.70 -3.31 32.19
C LYS A 288 7.11 -3.20 30.79
N ILE A 289 5.91 -2.65 30.67
CA ILE A 289 5.25 -2.44 29.37
C ILE A 289 6.07 -1.47 28.51
N PHE A 290 6.47 -0.32 29.05
CA PHE A 290 7.19 0.69 28.28
C PHE A 290 8.61 0.23 27.90
N ILE A 291 9.30 -0.53 28.74
CA ILE A 291 10.59 -1.15 28.38
C ILE A 291 10.41 -2.12 27.22
N LEU A 292 9.41 -3.01 27.28
CA LEU A 292 9.13 -3.98 26.22
C LEU A 292 8.77 -3.28 24.90
N LEU A 293 7.92 -2.25 24.96
CA LEU A 293 7.50 -1.49 23.77
C LEU A 293 8.68 -0.74 23.13
N TRP A 294 9.57 -0.17 23.92
CA TRP A 294 10.74 0.55 23.40
C TRP A 294 11.66 -0.37 22.59
N PHE A 295 11.97 -1.58 23.10
CA PHE A 295 12.76 -2.56 22.38
C PHE A 295 12.04 -3.06 21.13
N TRP A 296 10.73 -3.33 21.24
CA TRP A 296 9.91 -3.74 20.11
C TRP A 296 9.90 -2.68 18.99
N TYR A 297 9.68 -1.41 19.31
CA TYR A 297 9.68 -0.31 18.34
C TYR A 297 11.05 -0.11 17.69
N THR A 298 12.14 -0.31 18.44
CA THR A 298 13.50 -0.24 17.89
C THR A 298 13.74 -1.36 16.86
N VAL A 299 13.38 -2.61 17.18
CA VAL A 299 13.48 -3.73 16.23
C VAL A 299 12.57 -3.50 15.02
N LEU A 300 11.35 -3.04 15.25
CA LEU A 300 10.37 -2.75 14.20
C LEU A 300 10.86 -1.63 13.28
N PHE A 301 11.53 -0.61 13.80
CA PHE A 301 12.17 0.45 13.02
C PHE A 301 13.25 -0.10 12.08
N LEU A 302 14.10 -0.99 12.56
CA LEU A 302 15.15 -1.60 11.73
C LEU A 302 14.57 -2.45 10.59
N ILE A 303 13.58 -3.29 10.90
CA ILE A 303 12.91 -4.15 9.90
C ILE A 303 12.19 -3.30 8.85
N THR A 304 11.50 -2.23 9.28
CA THR A 304 10.80 -1.32 8.35
C THR A 304 11.74 -0.49 7.50
N ALA A 305 12.81 0.04 8.07
CA ALA A 305 13.82 0.79 7.33
C ALA A 305 14.49 -0.08 6.26
N ALA A 306 14.82 -1.34 6.58
CA ALA A 306 15.36 -2.30 5.62
C ALA A 306 14.35 -2.60 4.49
N SER A 307 13.08 -2.81 4.83
CA SER A 307 12.00 -3.02 3.86
C SER A 307 11.81 -1.82 2.93
N PHE A 308 11.75 -0.61 3.49
CA PHE A 308 11.67 0.63 2.71
C PHE A 308 12.87 0.80 1.79
N ALA A 309 14.10 0.57 2.29
CA ALA A 309 15.31 0.66 1.48
C ALA A 309 15.31 -0.34 0.32
N TYR A 310 14.87 -1.58 0.56
CA TYR A 310 14.71 -2.60 -0.48
C TYR A 310 13.71 -2.16 -1.56
N TRP A 311 12.52 -1.69 -1.16
CA TRP A 311 11.49 -1.26 -2.11
C TRP A 311 11.88 0.03 -2.85
N ALA A 312 12.56 0.96 -2.17
CA ALA A 312 13.11 2.17 -2.78
C ALA A 312 14.16 1.83 -3.85
N TYR A 313 15.11 0.93 -3.53
CA TYR A 313 16.08 0.43 -4.51
C TYR A 313 15.40 -0.26 -5.70
N ALA A 314 14.41 -1.09 -5.42
CA ALA A 314 13.66 -1.87 -6.39
C ALA A 314 12.83 -1.02 -7.38
N ILE A 315 12.30 0.13 -6.94
CA ILE A 315 11.37 0.99 -7.71
C ILE A 315 12.09 2.21 -8.31
N LEU A 316 12.95 2.90 -7.55
CA LEU A 316 13.59 4.14 -8.01
C LEU A 316 14.63 3.91 -9.10
N LEU A 317 15.30 2.75 -9.09
CA LEU A 317 16.30 2.41 -10.09
C LEU A 317 15.67 1.58 -11.22
N PRO A 318 15.95 1.91 -12.51
CA PRO A 318 15.44 1.12 -13.63
C PRO A 318 16.18 -0.21 -13.84
N TRP A 319 17.37 -0.35 -13.23
CA TRP A 319 18.24 -1.52 -13.43
C TRP A 319 17.68 -2.78 -12.75
N PRO A 320 17.27 -2.74 -11.47
CA PRO A 320 16.73 -3.91 -10.78
C PRO A 320 15.43 -4.42 -11.42
N GLY A 321 14.58 -3.51 -11.92
CA GLY A 321 13.36 -3.91 -12.65
C GLY A 321 13.67 -4.68 -13.93
N ARG A 322 14.59 -4.18 -14.76
CA ARG A 322 15.01 -4.87 -15.98
C ARG A 322 15.69 -6.20 -15.71
N TRP A 323 16.58 -6.24 -14.71
CA TRP A 323 17.27 -7.47 -14.33
C TRP A 323 16.29 -8.53 -13.83
N PHE A 324 15.32 -8.13 -13.00
CA PHE A 324 14.26 -9.02 -12.52
C PHE A 324 13.46 -9.62 -13.68
N ILE A 325 12.95 -8.79 -14.60
CA ILE A 325 12.18 -9.27 -15.76
C ILE A 325 13.04 -10.15 -16.67
N SER A 326 14.29 -9.76 -16.95
CA SER A 326 15.21 -10.55 -17.77
C SER A 326 15.45 -11.94 -17.19
N ARG A 327 15.63 -12.02 -15.86
CA ARG A 327 15.89 -13.29 -15.17
C ARG A 327 14.66 -14.20 -15.17
N HIS A 328 13.47 -13.64 -14.99
CA HIS A 328 12.23 -14.42 -14.99
C HIS A 328 11.84 -14.86 -16.41
N LEU A 329 12.17 -14.07 -17.43
CA LEU A 329 11.91 -14.43 -18.82
C LEU A 329 12.83 -15.56 -19.32
N GLN A 330 14.07 -15.63 -18.82
CA GLN A 330 14.99 -16.77 -19.07
C GLN A 330 14.49 -18.09 -18.47
N LEU A 331 13.57 -18.03 -17.50
CA LEU A 331 12.97 -19.20 -16.86
C LEU A 331 11.69 -19.66 -17.57
N THR A 332 11.21 -18.91 -18.57
CA THR A 332 10.04 -19.27 -19.37
C THR A 332 10.47 -20.10 -20.59
N ASP A 333 9.59 -20.94 -21.10
CA ASP A 333 9.79 -21.72 -22.35
C ASP A 333 9.88 -20.85 -23.64
N GLU A 334 9.88 -19.52 -23.52
CA GLU A 334 9.95 -18.60 -24.64
C GLU A 334 11.39 -18.46 -25.16
N PRO A 335 11.61 -18.25 -26.48
CA PRO A 335 12.93 -18.11 -27.06
C PRO A 335 13.58 -16.76 -26.67
N PHE A 336 14.16 -16.71 -25.47
CA PHE A 336 14.88 -15.55 -24.94
C PHE A 336 16.20 -15.97 -24.29
N ASN A 337 17.31 -15.76 -25.01
CA ASN A 337 18.64 -16.14 -24.52
C ASN A 337 19.31 -14.97 -23.76
N GLY A 338 18.83 -13.73 -23.95
CA GLY A 338 19.31 -12.52 -23.27
C GLY A 338 20.74 -12.08 -23.63
N THR A 339 21.48 -12.89 -24.40
CA THR A 339 22.81 -12.60 -24.92
C THR A 339 22.80 -11.65 -26.11
N ASP A 340 21.71 -11.64 -26.87
CA ASP A 340 21.61 -10.89 -28.12
C ASP A 340 21.30 -9.41 -27.90
N LYS A 341 21.97 -8.54 -28.66
CA LYS A 341 21.71 -7.08 -28.65
C LYS A 341 20.29 -6.74 -29.11
N GLU A 342 19.63 -7.61 -29.86
CA GLU A 342 18.23 -7.46 -30.26
C GLU A 342 17.27 -7.80 -29.13
N ASP A 343 17.55 -8.85 -28.37
CA ASP A 343 16.80 -9.24 -27.18
C ASP A 343 16.85 -8.16 -26.11
N ALA A 344 18.03 -7.58 -25.87
CA ALA A 344 18.18 -6.46 -24.94
C ALA A 344 17.36 -5.22 -25.38
N ARG A 345 17.25 -4.97 -26.69
CA ARG A 345 16.41 -3.89 -27.25
C ARG A 345 14.91 -4.20 -27.13
N ARG A 346 14.50 -5.44 -27.38
CA ARG A 346 13.12 -5.91 -27.19
C ARG A 346 12.70 -5.83 -25.73
N LEU A 347 13.53 -6.32 -24.82
CA LEU A 347 13.31 -6.25 -23.37
C LEU A 347 13.16 -4.80 -22.91
N ARG A 348 14.01 -3.89 -23.39
CA ARG A 348 13.92 -2.47 -23.02
C ARG A 348 12.60 -1.84 -23.46
N ARG A 349 12.12 -2.15 -24.67
CA ARG A 349 10.80 -1.69 -25.16
C ARG A 349 9.65 -2.30 -24.36
N PHE A 350 9.73 -3.58 -24.05
CA PHE A 350 8.75 -4.24 -23.19
C PHE A 350 8.67 -3.58 -21.80
N VAL A 351 9.80 -3.36 -21.14
CA VAL A 351 9.82 -2.78 -19.79
C VAL A 351 9.38 -1.30 -19.81
N ASN A 352 9.93 -0.48 -20.71
CA ASN A 352 9.70 0.97 -20.67
C ASN A 352 8.38 1.39 -21.34
N ASP A 353 8.05 0.79 -22.49
CA ASP A 353 6.93 1.23 -23.33
C ASP A 353 5.69 0.37 -23.06
N TYR A 354 5.89 -0.94 -22.87
CA TYR A 354 4.78 -1.87 -22.67
C TYR A 354 4.27 -1.89 -21.23
N LEU A 355 5.08 -2.41 -20.31
CA LEU A 355 4.73 -2.71 -18.93
C LEU A 355 4.82 -1.49 -18.01
N LYS A 356 5.75 -0.57 -18.29
CA LYS A 356 6.07 0.62 -17.47
C LYS A 356 6.43 0.28 -16.02
N SER A 357 6.68 1.29 -15.20
CA SER A 357 7.06 1.13 -13.78
C SER A 357 6.00 0.37 -12.99
N ASP A 358 4.73 0.77 -13.12
CA ASP A 358 3.62 0.18 -12.36
C ASP A 358 3.38 -1.29 -12.70
N GLY A 359 3.51 -1.69 -13.97
CA GLY A 359 3.37 -3.09 -14.35
C GLY A 359 4.54 -3.96 -13.85
N VAL A 360 5.77 -3.44 -13.90
CA VAL A 360 6.94 -4.16 -13.35
C VAL A 360 6.78 -4.37 -11.85
N PHE A 361 6.30 -3.34 -11.15
CA PHE A 361 5.99 -3.42 -9.73
C PHE A 361 4.87 -4.43 -9.45
N LEU A 362 3.78 -4.42 -10.21
CA LEU A 362 2.67 -5.36 -10.02
C LEU A 362 3.11 -6.81 -10.24
N VAL A 363 3.88 -7.09 -11.30
CA VAL A 363 4.43 -8.44 -11.54
C VAL A 363 5.37 -8.85 -10.40
N ARG A 364 6.23 -7.95 -9.93
CA ARG A 364 7.11 -8.21 -8.77
C ARG A 364 6.30 -8.50 -7.51
N LEU A 365 5.23 -7.73 -7.28
CA LEU A 365 4.34 -7.91 -6.14
C LEU A 365 3.66 -9.29 -6.21
N ILE A 366 3.07 -9.65 -7.34
CA ILE A 366 2.45 -10.98 -7.54
C ILE A 366 3.47 -12.10 -7.30
N THR A 367 4.65 -12.00 -7.91
CA THR A 367 5.72 -13.03 -7.80
C THR A 367 6.20 -13.22 -6.36
N THR A 368 6.23 -12.14 -5.57
CA THR A 368 6.65 -12.19 -4.16
C THR A 368 5.56 -12.80 -3.26
N ARG A 369 4.28 -12.77 -3.69
CA ARG A 369 3.13 -13.18 -2.86
C ARG A 369 2.60 -14.58 -3.17
N SER A 370 2.52 -14.96 -4.44
CA SER A 370 1.98 -16.27 -4.83
C SER A 370 3.07 -17.33 -4.86
N SER A 371 3.80 -17.38 -5.97
CA SER A 371 4.98 -18.22 -6.14
C SER A 371 5.80 -17.69 -7.30
N ILE A 372 7.09 -18.01 -7.29
CA ILE A 372 7.99 -17.65 -8.39
C ILE A 372 7.48 -18.28 -9.70
N VAL A 373 7.01 -19.53 -9.67
CA VAL A 373 6.50 -20.26 -10.84
C VAL A 373 5.27 -19.57 -11.45
N PHE A 374 4.29 -19.20 -10.62
CA PHE A 374 3.11 -18.48 -11.09
C PHE A 374 3.48 -17.11 -11.69
N GLY A 375 4.40 -16.39 -11.04
CA GLY A 375 4.91 -15.11 -11.54
C GLY A 375 5.63 -15.23 -12.88
N THR A 376 6.45 -16.27 -13.07
CA THR A 376 7.16 -16.52 -14.34
C THR A 376 6.21 -16.87 -15.48
N GLU A 377 5.19 -17.68 -15.23
CA GLU A 377 4.20 -18.05 -16.26
C GLU A 377 3.33 -16.85 -16.66
N LEU A 378 2.90 -16.04 -15.70
CA LEU A 378 2.18 -14.79 -15.95
C LEU A 378 3.03 -13.81 -16.77
N LEU A 379 4.32 -13.69 -16.45
CA LEU A 379 5.25 -12.87 -17.22
C LEU A 379 5.43 -13.40 -18.65
N GLY A 380 5.50 -14.72 -18.83
CA GLY A 380 5.52 -15.37 -20.14
C GLY A 380 4.29 -15.05 -20.98
N SER A 381 3.09 -15.14 -20.37
CA SER A 381 1.83 -14.75 -21.01
C SER A 381 1.84 -13.29 -21.45
N LEU A 382 2.24 -12.36 -20.56
CA LEU A 382 2.38 -10.94 -20.88
C LEU A 382 3.39 -10.67 -22.00
N TRP A 383 4.48 -11.44 -22.04
CA TRP A 383 5.50 -11.33 -23.08
C TRP A 383 4.98 -11.79 -24.45
N ARG A 384 4.20 -12.88 -24.51
CA ARG A 384 3.54 -13.33 -25.76
C ARG A 384 2.59 -12.27 -26.31
N SER A 385 1.72 -11.72 -25.46
CA SER A 385 0.81 -10.64 -25.86
C SER A 385 1.57 -9.40 -26.35
N PHE A 386 2.73 -9.09 -25.76
CA PHE A 386 3.58 -8.00 -26.25
C PHE A 386 4.17 -8.31 -27.63
N GLN A 387 4.67 -9.53 -27.85
CA GLN A 387 5.25 -9.91 -29.14
C GLN A 387 4.23 -9.77 -30.27
N GLU A 388 2.99 -10.22 -30.05
CA GLU A 388 1.90 -10.10 -31.03
C GLU A 388 1.63 -8.62 -31.37
N ILE A 389 1.54 -7.76 -30.35
CA ILE A 389 1.32 -6.32 -30.53
C ILE A 389 2.50 -5.65 -31.24
N ASP A 390 3.75 -5.99 -30.89
CA ASP A 390 4.94 -5.43 -31.54
C ASP A 390 5.05 -5.87 -33.01
N GLN A 391 4.66 -7.11 -33.32
CA GLN A 391 4.61 -7.61 -34.70
C GLN A 391 3.57 -6.84 -35.53
N GLN A 392 2.35 -6.65 -35.01
CA GLN A 392 1.31 -5.87 -35.68
C GLN A 392 1.75 -4.42 -35.93
N LEU A 393 2.38 -3.77 -34.94
CA LEU A 393 2.90 -2.42 -35.09
C LEU A 393 4.00 -2.33 -36.16
N ARG A 394 4.90 -3.29 -36.24
CA ARG A 394 5.94 -3.33 -37.29
C ARG A 394 5.35 -3.52 -38.68
N LEU A 395 4.32 -4.37 -38.80
CA LEU A 395 3.61 -4.59 -40.04
C LEU A 395 2.92 -3.31 -40.52
N ASN A 396 2.17 -2.64 -39.64
CA ASN A 396 1.50 -1.38 -39.96
C ASN A 396 2.50 -0.29 -40.38
N ASN A 397 3.60 -0.14 -39.65
CA ASN A 397 4.68 0.80 -40.00
C ASN A 397 5.39 0.44 -41.31
N ALA A 398 5.41 -0.84 -41.71
CA ALA A 398 5.96 -1.27 -42.99
C ALA A 398 5.00 -0.94 -44.13
N ILE A 399 3.70 -1.20 -43.96
CA ILE A 399 2.64 -0.84 -44.90
C ILE A 399 2.64 0.67 -45.15
N GLU A 400 2.64 1.48 -44.09
CA GLU A 400 2.63 2.95 -44.21
C GLU A 400 3.88 3.47 -44.96
N ARG A 401 5.06 2.88 -44.72
CA ARG A 401 6.29 3.22 -45.47
C ARG A 401 6.16 2.87 -46.95
N VAL A 402 5.58 1.73 -47.28
CA VAL A 402 5.34 1.31 -48.67
C VAL A 402 4.34 2.25 -49.33
N GLU A 403 3.21 2.54 -48.68
CA GLU A 403 2.20 3.48 -49.18
C GLU A 403 2.78 4.87 -49.42
N LYS A 404 3.56 5.40 -48.47
CA LYS A 404 4.25 6.69 -48.62
C LYS A 404 5.24 6.66 -49.78
N SER A 405 5.99 5.58 -49.96
CA SER A 405 6.91 5.42 -51.09
C SER A 405 6.18 5.35 -52.44
N ASN A 406 5.03 4.68 -52.49
CA ASN A 406 4.19 4.57 -53.67
C ASN A 406 3.52 5.90 -54.01
N TRP A 407 3.07 6.64 -53.00
CA TRP A 407 2.54 7.99 -53.15
C TRP A 407 3.61 8.95 -53.70
N LEU A 408 4.83 8.95 -53.14
CA LEU A 408 5.95 9.76 -53.63
C LEU A 408 6.32 9.42 -55.09
N ARG A 409 6.27 8.14 -55.48
CA ARG A 409 6.49 7.71 -56.87
C ARG A 409 5.38 8.20 -57.81
N ARG A 410 4.12 8.11 -57.41
CA ARG A 410 2.97 8.58 -58.22
C ARG A 410 2.98 10.09 -58.46
N HIS A 411 3.44 10.87 -57.49
CA HIS A 411 3.51 12.33 -57.61
C HIS A 411 4.85 12.88 -58.15
N GLY A 412 5.69 12.03 -58.77
CA GLY A 412 6.85 12.48 -59.54
C GLY A 412 8.04 13.02 -58.73
N PHE A 413 8.05 12.87 -57.40
CA PHE A 413 9.18 13.28 -56.57
C PHE A 413 10.32 12.25 -56.66
N LYS A 414 11.19 12.39 -57.68
CA LYS A 414 12.51 11.72 -57.69
C LYS A 414 13.38 12.36 -56.61
N GLY A 415 13.66 11.62 -55.54
CA GLY A 415 14.56 12.08 -54.48
C GLY A 415 15.92 12.51 -55.04
N ARG A 416 16.34 13.75 -54.79
CA ARG A 416 17.71 14.23 -55.05
C ARG A 416 18.67 13.38 -54.21
N ARG A 417 19.43 12.48 -54.85
CA ARG A 417 20.64 11.90 -54.23
C ARG A 417 21.64 13.03 -54.04
N ARG A 418 21.97 13.37 -52.79
CA ARG A 418 23.14 14.20 -52.49
C ARG A 418 24.39 13.36 -52.78
N HIS A 419 25.02 13.59 -53.91
CA HIS A 419 26.43 13.26 -54.10
C HIS A 419 27.24 14.11 -53.13
N ARG A 420 28.02 13.47 -52.26
CA ARG A 420 29.09 14.10 -51.50
C ARG A 420 30.38 13.60 -52.14
N ASP A 421 31.08 14.50 -52.82
CA ASP A 421 32.39 14.22 -53.40
C ASP A 421 33.41 13.95 -52.29
N THR A 422 33.93 12.73 -52.27
CA THR A 422 35.26 12.41 -51.75
C THR A 422 35.85 11.40 -52.73
N GLY A 423 36.92 11.80 -53.41
CA GLY A 423 37.59 10.97 -54.40
C GLY A 423 38.25 9.71 -53.83
N GLY A 424 38.51 8.76 -54.72
CA GLY A 424 39.42 7.64 -54.48
C GLY A 424 38.75 6.27 -54.42
N GLU A 425 39.14 5.44 -55.38
CA GLU A 425 39.06 3.97 -55.43
C GLU A 425 37.78 3.28 -55.90
N GLN A 426 37.94 2.69 -57.08
CA GLN A 426 37.01 1.86 -57.82
C GLN A 426 36.96 0.47 -57.18
N LYS A 427 35.87 0.16 -56.46
CA LYS A 427 35.45 -1.21 -56.19
C LYS A 427 34.03 -1.41 -56.71
N SER A 428 33.93 -2.29 -57.70
CA SER A 428 32.70 -2.76 -58.33
C SER A 428 31.68 -3.21 -57.29
N LEU A 429 30.58 -2.46 -57.16
CA LEU A 429 29.42 -2.86 -56.36
C LEU A 429 28.48 -3.68 -57.26
N VAL A 430 28.37 -4.97 -56.93
CA VAL A 430 27.34 -5.88 -57.45
C VAL A 430 25.96 -5.31 -57.09
N ASN A 431 25.11 -5.10 -58.09
CA ASN A 431 23.69 -4.78 -57.87
C ASN A 431 23.02 -5.94 -57.11
N PRO A 432 22.26 -5.69 -56.01
CA PRO A 432 21.38 -6.73 -55.49
C PRO A 432 20.27 -6.99 -56.52
N PRO A 433 19.80 -8.25 -56.67
CA PRO A 433 18.87 -8.61 -57.73
C PRO A 433 17.49 -8.03 -57.44
N SER A 434 16.92 -7.36 -58.43
CA SER A 434 15.55 -6.78 -58.48
C SER A 434 14.44 -7.74 -58.03
N SER A 435 14.70 -9.06 -58.06
CA SER A 435 13.77 -10.11 -57.66
C SER A 435 13.33 -10.07 -56.18
N GLN A 436 14.18 -9.68 -55.22
CA GLN A 436 13.81 -9.75 -53.79
C GLN A 436 12.83 -8.63 -53.37
N GLU A 437 12.95 -7.43 -53.94
CA GLU A 437 11.98 -6.35 -53.70
C GLU A 437 10.63 -6.63 -54.36
N GLU A 438 10.62 -7.26 -55.54
CA GLU A 438 9.38 -7.69 -56.19
C GLU A 438 8.69 -8.81 -55.42
N ILE A 439 9.42 -9.77 -54.85
CA ILE A 439 8.86 -10.85 -54.02
C ILE A 439 8.21 -10.28 -52.74
N ILE A 440 8.85 -9.30 -52.09
CA ILE A 440 8.29 -8.64 -50.91
C ILE A 440 7.05 -7.81 -51.29
N GLN A 441 7.08 -7.11 -52.42
CA GLN A 441 5.92 -6.35 -52.89
C GLN A 441 4.76 -7.25 -53.32
N ASP A 442 5.02 -8.39 -53.93
CA ASP A 442 4.01 -9.34 -54.37
C ASP A 442 3.41 -10.13 -53.19
N ALA A 443 4.24 -10.48 -52.20
CA ALA A 443 3.79 -11.06 -50.93
C ALA A 443 2.91 -10.06 -50.16
N VAL A 444 3.32 -8.80 -50.04
CA VAL A 444 2.53 -7.74 -49.40
C VAL A 444 1.22 -7.50 -50.16
N ARG A 445 1.21 -7.51 -51.49
CA ARG A 445 0.00 -7.29 -52.31
C ARG A 445 -1.00 -8.44 -52.21
N LYS A 446 -0.52 -9.69 -52.06
CA LYS A 446 -1.36 -10.89 -51.88
C LYS A 446 -1.88 -11.06 -50.45
N LEU A 447 -1.12 -10.64 -49.44
CA LEU A 447 -1.52 -10.74 -48.03
C LEU A 447 -2.35 -9.55 -47.52
N LEU A 448 -2.28 -8.37 -48.19
CA LEU A 448 -3.01 -7.16 -47.81
C LEU A 448 -4.54 -7.36 -47.65
N PRO A 449 -5.25 -8.00 -48.60
CA PRO A 449 -6.71 -8.15 -48.48
C PRO A 449 -7.11 -9.15 -47.40
N LEU A 450 -6.37 -10.25 -47.24
CA LEU A 450 -6.63 -11.29 -46.24
C LEU A 450 -6.35 -10.81 -44.80
N LEU A 451 -5.45 -9.85 -44.63
CA LEU A 451 -5.13 -9.24 -43.33
C LEU A 451 -6.05 -8.07 -42.99
N ARG A 452 -6.63 -7.39 -43.98
CA ARG A 452 -7.61 -6.30 -43.77
C ARG A 452 -8.92 -6.82 -43.19
N GLU A 453 -9.38 -7.97 -43.69
CA GLU A 453 -10.57 -8.66 -43.16
C GLU A 453 -10.37 -9.11 -41.70
N ARG A 454 -9.14 -9.48 -41.30
CA ARG A 454 -8.79 -9.85 -39.92
C ARG A 454 -8.53 -8.65 -39.00
N ALA A 455 -8.07 -7.53 -39.56
CA ALA A 455 -7.89 -6.27 -38.84
C ALA A 455 -9.23 -5.56 -38.59
N ASP A 456 -10.18 -5.60 -39.52
CA ASP A 456 -11.50 -4.97 -39.34
C ASP A 456 -12.34 -5.68 -38.23
N LEU A 457 -12.12 -6.99 -38.04
CA LEU A 457 -12.63 -7.76 -36.88
C LEU A 457 -11.93 -7.40 -35.55
N ALA A 458 -10.68 -6.94 -35.58
CA ALA A 458 -9.93 -6.50 -34.40
C ALA A 458 -10.12 -5.01 -34.08
N THR A 459 -10.71 -4.24 -35.00
CA THR A 459 -10.91 -2.78 -34.88
C THR A 459 -12.38 -2.35 -34.84
N SER A 460 -13.33 -3.27 -34.83
CA SER A 460 -14.74 -2.90 -34.60
C SER A 460 -14.94 -2.31 -33.20
N PRO A 461 -15.42 -1.05 -33.09
CA PRO A 461 -15.86 -0.51 -31.82
C PRO A 461 -17.20 -1.18 -31.45
N CYS A 462 -17.25 -1.90 -30.33
CA CYS A 462 -18.53 -2.18 -29.69
C CYS A 462 -19.18 -0.86 -29.28
N LEU A 463 -20.15 -0.44 -30.10
CA LEU A 463 -21.34 0.39 -29.85
C LEU A 463 -21.39 1.17 -28.52
N ILE A 464 -21.42 2.50 -28.61
CA ILE A 464 -22.59 3.34 -28.20
C ILE A 464 -22.56 4.62 -29.05
N ASN A 465 -23.58 4.83 -29.88
CA ASN A 465 -24.11 6.17 -30.11
C ASN A 465 -25.63 6.05 -30.23
N SER A 466 -26.30 6.31 -29.11
CA SER A 466 -27.73 6.60 -29.06
C SER A 466 -27.88 8.13 -29.05
N GLN A 467 -28.37 8.71 -30.14
CA GLN A 467 -29.31 9.84 -30.12
C GLN A 467 -29.75 10.20 -31.54
N GLY A 468 -31.05 9.97 -31.79
CA GLY A 468 -31.93 10.87 -32.55
C GLY A 468 -31.91 10.78 -34.07
N GLU A 469 -32.87 10.03 -34.62
CA GLU A 469 -33.64 10.47 -35.79
C GLU A 469 -35.02 9.79 -35.75
N GLU A 470 -36.05 10.63 -35.66
CA GLU A 470 -37.48 10.32 -35.80
C GLU A 470 -37.79 10.03 -37.28
N ASP A 471 -38.59 8.99 -37.56
CA ASP A 471 -39.90 9.13 -38.22
C ASP A 471 -40.51 7.76 -38.60
N ASP A 472 -41.73 7.57 -38.11
CA ASP A 472 -42.90 6.81 -38.59
C ASP A 472 -42.73 5.65 -39.59
N ASP A 473 -43.16 4.43 -39.20
CA ASP A 473 -44.47 3.90 -39.62
C ASP A 473 -44.81 2.52 -38.99
N ASN A 474 -46.12 2.28 -38.93
CA ASN A 474 -46.89 1.35 -38.10
C ASN A 474 -46.78 -0.18 -38.38
N ASP A 475 -47.22 -0.92 -37.34
CA ASP A 475 -47.93 -2.22 -37.32
C ASP A 475 -47.24 -3.54 -37.73
N HIS A 476 -46.93 -4.38 -36.73
CA HIS A 476 -47.61 -5.68 -36.49
C HIS A 476 -47.06 -6.47 -35.27
N SER A 477 -47.86 -6.50 -34.21
CA SER A 477 -48.25 -7.67 -33.37
C SER A 477 -47.27 -8.84 -33.06
N THR A 478 -46.87 -8.89 -31.79
CA THR A 478 -47.07 -9.99 -30.80
C THR A 478 -46.91 -11.47 -31.23
N SER A 479 -45.90 -12.15 -30.68
CA SER A 479 -46.03 -13.48 -30.03
C SER A 479 -44.70 -13.90 -29.39
N ILE A 480 -44.78 -14.79 -28.38
CA ILE A 480 -43.68 -15.46 -27.64
C ILE A 480 -43.29 -14.74 -26.34
N ASP A 481 -44.18 -14.77 -25.35
CA ASP A 481 -43.80 -14.62 -23.93
C ASP A 481 -44.83 -15.29 -22.99
N THR A 482 -45.24 -16.52 -23.33
CA THR A 482 -46.28 -17.27 -22.60
C THR A 482 -45.79 -18.56 -21.93
N ASP A 483 -44.52 -18.93 -22.05
CA ASP A 483 -44.04 -20.24 -21.55
C ASP A 483 -43.38 -20.21 -20.16
N HIS A 484 -43.00 -19.04 -19.64
CA HIS A 484 -42.30 -18.99 -18.34
C HIS A 484 -43.20 -18.84 -17.11
N HIS A 485 -44.44 -18.34 -17.28
CA HIS A 485 -45.37 -18.20 -16.15
C HIS A 485 -46.12 -19.49 -15.78
N HIS A 486 -46.21 -20.48 -16.68
CA HIS A 486 -46.86 -21.76 -16.37
C HIS A 486 -45.98 -22.74 -15.59
N GLN A 487 -44.65 -22.64 -15.69
CA GLN A 487 -43.73 -23.48 -14.92
C GLN A 487 -43.60 -23.07 -13.44
N GLN A 488 -43.79 -21.80 -13.11
CA GLN A 488 -43.74 -21.33 -11.71
C GLN A 488 -45.03 -21.64 -10.93
N GLN A 489 -46.19 -21.73 -11.59
CA GLN A 489 -47.45 -22.11 -10.92
C GLN A 489 -47.56 -23.61 -10.63
N GLN A 490 -46.95 -24.49 -11.45
CA GLN A 490 -46.95 -25.94 -11.19
C GLN A 490 -46.04 -26.35 -10.02
N GLN A 491 -44.94 -25.62 -9.78
CA GLN A 491 -44.07 -25.89 -8.63
C GLN A 491 -44.68 -25.46 -7.29
N GLN A 492 -45.52 -24.42 -7.27
CA GLN A 492 -46.22 -24.00 -6.04
C GLN A 492 -47.40 -24.93 -5.67
N GLN A 493 -48.05 -25.57 -6.64
CA GLN A 493 -49.10 -26.56 -6.34
C GLN A 493 -48.56 -27.91 -5.82
N GLN A 494 -47.35 -28.32 -6.22
CA GLN A 494 -46.72 -29.54 -5.68
C GLN A 494 -46.24 -29.39 -4.23
N GLN A 495 -45.91 -28.17 -3.77
CA GLN A 495 -45.51 -27.93 -2.38
C GLN A 495 -46.68 -27.86 -1.39
N GLN A 496 -47.92 -27.64 -1.87
CA GLN A 496 -49.13 -27.64 -1.02
C GLN A 496 -49.79 -29.03 -0.88
N GLN A 497 -49.29 -30.07 -1.56
CA GLN A 497 -49.76 -31.45 -1.40
C GLN A 497 -48.81 -32.34 -0.55
N GLN A 498 -47.75 -31.76 0.03
CA GLN A 498 -46.82 -32.45 0.94
C GLN A 498 -46.74 -31.83 2.34
N GLN A 499 -47.73 -31.00 2.69
CA GLN A 499 -48.12 -30.66 4.07
C GLN A 499 -49.58 -31.08 4.26
#